data_AF-H2Y7Y7-F1
#
_entry.id   AF-H2Y7Y7-F1
#
_cell.length_a   1.000
_cell.length_b   1.000
_cell.length_c   1.000
_cell.angle_alpha   90.00
_cell.angle_beta   90.00
_cell.angle_gamma   90.00
#
_symmetry.space_group_name_H-M   'P 1'
#
loop_
_entity.id
_entity.type
_entity.pdbx_description
1 polymer ?
#
loop_
_entity_poly.entity_id
_entity_poly.type
_entity_poly.pdbx_seq_one_letter_code
_entity_poly.pdbx_strand_id
1 'polypeptide(L)'
;MLGSLAIYCVLMVDYHTLRGWQSLDDVMFYIRGACRAVEFAVTLCMCGYIMATFYMEMTSVAGIVMLAIYTYYCIVQRGGKGWKIWMMRRQAAHKVQSLQSADSDDLETKKDLCPICYQLMESDVRIMHCKHHFHENCLKKWFYIQDKCPMCYAQFKTT
;
A
#
# COMPACT_ATOMS: atom_id res chain seq x y z
N MET A 1 2.25 -17.03 9.78
CA MET A 1 2.24 -18.29 9.00
C MET A 1 1.42 -18.12 7.71
N LEU A 2 0.11 -17.89 7.78
CA LEU A 2 -0.76 -17.72 6.60
C LEU A 2 -0.34 -16.58 5.64
N GLY A 3 -0.02 -15.40 6.18
CA GLY A 3 0.41 -14.27 5.34
C GLY A 3 1.73 -14.50 4.60
N SER A 4 2.66 -15.26 5.18
CA SER A 4 3.94 -15.59 4.55
C SER A 4 3.76 -16.57 3.39
N LEU A 5 2.87 -17.56 3.55
CA LEU A 5 2.53 -18.51 2.49
C LEU A 5 1.82 -17.82 1.31
N ALA A 6 0.88 -16.92 1.59
CA ALA A 6 0.19 -16.16 0.55
C ALA A 6 1.14 -15.29 -0.28
N ILE A 7 2.11 -14.63 0.38
CA ILE A 7 3.16 -13.86 -0.31
C ILE A 7 4.05 -14.78 -1.15
N TYR A 8 4.45 -15.94 -0.61
CA TYR A 8 5.27 -16.90 -1.32
C TYR A 8 4.57 -17.43 -2.60
N CYS A 9 3.29 -17.78 -2.52
CA CYS A 9 2.52 -18.21 -3.68
C CYS A 9 2.47 -17.13 -4.77
N VAL A 10 2.24 -15.87 -4.40
CA VAL A 10 2.23 -14.75 -5.37
C VAL A 10 3.59 -14.54 -6.00
N LEU A 11 4.67 -14.65 -5.24
CA LEU A 11 6.04 -14.54 -5.76
C LEU A 11 6.40 -15.72 -6.68
N MET A 12 5.94 -16.93 -6.38
CA MET A 12 6.12 -18.09 -7.26
C MET A 12 5.36 -17.91 -8.58
N VAL A 13 4.14 -17.38 -8.54
CA VAL A 13 3.36 -17.06 -9.75
C VAL A 13 4.05 -15.97 -10.57
N ASP A 14 4.59 -14.93 -9.92
CA ASP A 14 5.38 -13.88 -10.57
C ASP A 14 6.64 -14.43 -11.23
N TYR A 15 7.40 -15.26 -10.51
CA TYR A 15 8.60 -15.92 -11.03
C TYR A 15 8.30 -16.78 -12.26
N HIS A 16 7.17 -17.48 -12.28
CA HIS A 16 6.73 -18.26 -13.43
C HIS A 16 6.20 -17.40 -14.58
N THR A 17 5.73 -16.19 -14.30
CA THR A 17 5.21 -15.27 -15.30
C THR A 17 6.36 -14.34 -15.73
N LEU A 18 7.18 -14.77 -16.70
CA LEU A 18 8.34 -14.01 -17.22
C LEU A 18 8.03 -12.60 -17.79
N ARG A 19 6.78 -12.13 -17.75
CA ARG A 19 6.37 -10.75 -18.04
C ARG A 19 6.09 -10.04 -16.72
N GLY A 20 7.01 -9.17 -16.27
CA GLY A 20 6.90 -8.41 -15.02
C GLY A 20 5.49 -7.83 -14.83
N TRP A 21 4.77 -8.38 -13.84
CA TRP A 21 3.36 -8.09 -13.62
C TRP A 21 3.22 -6.73 -12.92
N GLN A 22 2.83 -5.70 -13.67
CA GLN A 22 2.81 -4.32 -13.16
C GLN A 22 1.88 -4.12 -11.94
N SER A 23 0.88 -4.99 -11.76
CA SER A 23 -0.09 -4.97 -10.65
C SER A 23 0.28 -5.84 -9.44
N LEU A 24 1.41 -6.56 -9.47
CA LEU A 24 1.85 -7.46 -8.39
C LEU A 24 1.88 -6.75 -7.02
N ASP A 25 2.41 -5.53 -6.98
CA ASP A 25 2.54 -4.74 -5.74
C ASP A 25 1.21 -4.30 -5.13
N ASP A 26 0.18 -4.15 -5.96
CA ASP A 26 -1.16 -3.84 -5.47
C ASP A 26 -1.80 -5.11 -4.89
N VAL A 27 -1.67 -6.26 -5.56
CA VAL A 27 -2.10 -7.57 -5.04
C VAL A 27 -1.40 -7.93 -3.74
N MET A 28 -0.06 -7.82 -3.68
CA MET A 28 0.72 -8.07 -2.47
C MET A 28 0.32 -7.15 -1.31
N PHE A 29 -0.03 -5.90 -1.61
CA PHE A 29 -0.55 -4.98 -0.59
C PHE A 29 -1.91 -5.39 -0.07
N TYR A 30 -2.87 -5.75 -0.94
CA TYR A 30 -4.19 -6.22 -0.50
C TYR A 30 -4.06 -7.46 0.36
N ILE A 31 -3.21 -8.42 -0.03
CA ILE A 31 -2.96 -9.64 0.75
C ILE A 31 -2.36 -9.30 2.12
N ARG A 32 -1.32 -8.44 2.16
CA ARG A 32 -0.70 -8.00 3.42
C ARG A 32 -1.69 -7.25 4.31
N GLY A 33 -2.49 -6.35 3.72
CA GLY A 33 -3.51 -5.58 4.41
C GLY A 33 -4.60 -6.47 5.00
N ALA A 34 -5.13 -7.41 4.21
CA ALA A 34 -6.11 -8.38 4.66
C ALA A 34 -5.57 -9.26 5.80
N CYS A 35 -4.33 -9.77 5.66
CA CYS A 35 -3.68 -10.55 6.72
C CYS A 35 -3.53 -9.75 8.02
N ARG A 36 -3.12 -8.47 7.94
CA ARG A 36 -3.01 -7.58 9.11
C ARG A 36 -4.37 -7.24 9.72
N ALA A 37 -5.40 -7.08 8.90
CA ALA A 37 -6.77 -6.87 9.36
C ALA A 37 -7.31 -8.08 10.11
N VAL A 38 -7.07 -9.30 9.60
CA VAL A 38 -7.44 -10.55 10.27
C VAL A 38 -6.67 -10.71 11.59
N GLU A 39 -5.35 -10.44 11.61
CA GLU A 39 -4.54 -10.47 12.84
C GLU A 39 -5.10 -9.50 13.91
N PHE A 40 -5.51 -8.30 13.49
CA PHE A 40 -6.14 -7.32 14.36
C PHE A 40 -7.51 -7.79 14.88
N ALA A 41 -8.35 -8.34 14.00
CA ALA A 41 -9.68 -8.85 14.37
C ALA A 41 -9.59 -10.01 15.37
N VAL A 42 -8.69 -10.98 15.15
CA VAL A 42 -8.45 -12.08 16.10
C VAL A 42 -8.01 -11.55 17.45
N THR A 43 -7.13 -10.54 17.49
CA THR A 43 -6.71 -9.91 18.74
C THR A 43 -7.90 -9.25 19.47
N LEU A 44 -8.73 -8.51 18.75
CA LEU A 44 -9.94 -7.87 19.29
C LEU A 44 -10.91 -8.91 19.88
N CYS A 45 -11.18 -9.99 19.14
CA CYS A 45 -12.06 -11.07 19.58
C CYS A 45 -11.51 -11.78 20.83
N MET A 46 -10.21 -12.07 20.86
CA MET A 46 -9.55 -12.69 22.03
C MET A 46 -9.62 -11.77 23.25
N CYS A 47 -9.31 -10.48 23.09
CA CYS A 47 -9.44 -9.50 24.18
C CYS A 47 -10.89 -9.37 24.67
N GLY A 48 -11.87 -9.35 23.76
CA GLY A 48 -13.28 -9.29 24.12
C GLY A 48 -13.75 -10.52 24.90
N TYR A 49 -13.32 -11.72 24.47
CA TYR A 49 -13.58 -12.96 25.18
C TYR A 49 -12.98 -12.94 26.60
N ILE A 50 -11.70 -12.56 26.74
CA ILE A 50 -11.04 -12.43 28.05
C ILE A 50 -11.76 -11.41 28.94
N MET A 51 -12.14 -10.24 28.40
CA MET A 51 -12.88 -9.24 29.18
C MET A 51 -14.25 -9.77 29.64
N ALA A 52 -14.94 -10.55 28.80
CA ALA A 52 -16.24 -11.14 29.13
C ALA A 52 -16.13 -12.23 30.21
N THR A 53 -15.12 -13.11 30.14
CA THR A 53 -14.91 -14.15 31.17
C THR A 53 -14.55 -13.53 32.52
N PHE A 54 -13.68 -12.50 32.54
CA PHE A 54 -13.31 -11.80 33.77
C PHE A 54 -14.48 -11.05 34.43
N TYR A 55 -15.41 -10.52 33.63
CA TYR A 55 -16.62 -9.85 34.14
C TYR A 55 -17.58 -10.82 34.84
N MET A 56 -17.70 -12.05 34.32
CA MET A 56 -18.58 -13.08 34.87
C MET A 56 -18.04 -13.68 36.19
N GLU A 57 -16.72 -13.75 36.37
CA GLU A 57 -16.08 -14.39 37.53
C GLU A 57 -15.77 -13.44 38.71
N MET A 58 -16.18 -12.16 38.66
CA MET A 58 -15.91 -11.16 39.71
C MET A 58 -14.43 -11.08 40.12
N THR A 59 -13.50 -11.08 39.15
CA THR A 59 -12.09 -10.80 39.42
C THR A 59 -11.86 -9.30 39.65
N SER A 60 -10.83 -8.98 40.45
CA SER A 60 -10.46 -7.63 40.87
C SER A 60 -10.54 -6.57 39.76
N VAL A 61 -11.23 -5.46 40.05
CA VAL A 61 -11.46 -4.33 39.13
C VAL A 61 -10.14 -3.81 38.51
N ALA A 62 -9.05 -3.89 39.26
CA ALA A 62 -7.71 -3.52 38.80
C ALA A 62 -7.24 -4.33 37.58
N GLY A 63 -7.54 -5.63 37.50
CA GLY A 63 -7.18 -6.47 36.36
C GLY A 63 -7.93 -6.09 35.09
N ILE A 64 -9.23 -5.79 35.22
CA ILE A 64 -10.08 -5.34 34.11
C ILE A 64 -9.57 -3.99 33.56
N VAL A 65 -9.24 -3.05 34.44
CA VAL A 65 -8.73 -1.73 34.05
C VAL A 65 -7.37 -1.84 33.35
N MET A 66 -6.44 -2.66 33.88
CA MET A 66 -5.14 -2.87 33.25
C MET A 66 -5.24 -3.54 31.87
N LEU A 67 -6.13 -4.52 31.71
CA LEU A 67 -6.37 -5.19 30.42
C LEU A 67 -7.04 -4.25 29.40
N ALA A 68 -7.99 -3.41 29.84
CA ALA A 68 -8.62 -2.42 28.98
C ALA A 68 -7.61 -1.40 28.45
N ILE A 69 -6.72 -0.90 29.30
CA ILE A 69 -5.65 0.05 28.93
C ILE A 69 -4.68 -0.61 27.94
N TYR A 70 -4.20 -1.82 28.24
CA TYR A 70 -3.28 -2.55 27.34
C TYR A 70 -3.90 -2.80 25.97
N THR A 71 -5.17 -3.22 25.94
CA THR A 71 -5.93 -3.50 24.71
C THR A 71 -6.13 -2.22 23.90
N TYR A 72 -6.49 -1.11 24.56
CA TYR A 72 -6.60 0.20 23.94
C TYR A 72 -5.29 0.63 23.28
N TYR A 73 -4.16 0.57 24.00
CA TYR A 73 -2.86 0.92 23.43
C TYR A 73 -2.47 0.01 22.26
N CYS A 74 -2.68 -1.31 22.39
CA CYS A 74 -2.42 -2.25 21.30
C CYS A 74 -3.27 -1.95 20.07
N ILE A 75 -4.55 -1.65 20.25
CA ILE A 75 -5.47 -1.35 19.15
C ILE A 75 -5.09 -0.04 18.47
N VAL A 76 -4.87 1.03 19.23
CA VAL A 76 -4.55 2.35 18.70
C VAL A 76 -3.19 2.35 18.00
N GLN A 77 -2.17 1.71 18.59
CA GLN A 77 -0.86 1.63 17.95
C GLN A 77 -0.86 0.75 16.69
N ARG A 78 -1.56 -0.40 16.71
CA ARG A 78 -1.65 -1.29 15.54
C ARG A 78 -2.50 -0.67 14.43
N GLY A 79 -3.64 -0.07 14.78
CA GLY A 79 -4.52 0.63 13.86
C GLY A 79 -3.87 1.87 13.26
N GLY A 80 -3.17 2.68 14.05
CA GLY A 80 -2.48 3.89 13.60
C GLY A 80 -1.39 3.61 12.56
N LYS A 81 -0.63 2.52 12.72
CA LYS A 81 0.34 2.07 11.71
C LYS A 81 -0.33 1.71 10.38
N GLY A 82 -1.45 0.97 10.43
CA GLY A 82 -2.24 0.64 9.24
C GLY A 82 -2.82 1.88 8.57
N TRP A 83 -3.36 2.80 9.36
CA TRP A 83 -3.95 4.06 8.89
C TRP A 83 -2.93 4.93 8.16
N LYS A 84 -1.71 5.06 8.70
CA LYS A 84 -0.63 5.83 8.07
C LYS A 84 -0.25 5.25 6.69
N ILE A 85 -0.10 3.94 6.59
CA ILE A 85 0.25 3.26 5.33
C ILE A 85 -0.87 3.45 4.29
N TRP A 86 -2.12 3.28 4.70
CA TRP A 86 -3.28 3.46 3.82
C TRP A 86 -3.40 4.90 3.31
N MET A 87 -3.24 5.90 4.19
CA MET A 87 -3.26 7.32 3.80
C MET A 87 -2.13 7.67 2.83
N MET A 88 -0.89 7.22 3.08
CA MET A 88 0.25 7.48 2.20
C MET A 88 0.01 6.95 0.78
N ARG A 89 -0.52 5.72 0.65
CA ARG A 89 -0.87 5.15 -0.66
C ARG A 89 -1.99 5.91 -1.35
N ARG A 90 -3.03 6.32 -0.61
CA ARG A 90 -4.15 7.09 -1.17
C ARG A 90 -3.68 8.46 -1.67
N GLN A 91 -2.78 9.12 -0.94
CA GLN A 91 -2.16 10.36 -1.39
C GLN A 91 -1.30 10.16 -2.64
N ALA A 92 -0.48 9.10 -2.69
CA ALA A 92 0.32 8.79 -3.88
C ALA A 92 -0.57 8.51 -5.11
N ALA A 93 -1.63 7.73 -4.95
CA ALA A 93 -2.60 7.47 -6.03
C ALA A 93 -3.29 8.76 -6.50
N HIS A 94 -3.73 9.61 -5.57
CA HIS A 94 -4.37 10.88 -5.91
C HIS A 94 -3.43 11.83 -6.67
N LYS A 95 -2.16 11.92 -6.26
CA LYS A 95 -1.15 12.73 -6.96
C LYS A 95 -0.95 12.26 -8.40
N VAL A 96 -0.85 10.95 -8.62
CA VAL A 96 -0.69 10.39 -9.96
C VAL A 96 -1.95 10.59 -10.81
N GLN A 97 -3.15 10.42 -10.23
CA GLN A 97 -4.41 10.67 -10.93
C GLN A 97 -4.59 12.14 -11.34
N SER A 98 -4.02 13.08 -10.59
CA SER A 98 -4.05 14.51 -10.95
C SER A 98 -3.11 14.88 -12.11
N LEU A 99 -2.23 13.97 -12.53
CA LEU A 99 -1.36 14.18 -13.69
C LEU A 99 -2.06 13.84 -15.00
N GLN A 100 -1.71 14.60 -16.03
CA GLN A 100 -2.19 14.35 -17.39
C GLN A 100 -1.74 12.96 -17.86
N SER A 101 -2.69 12.18 -18.35
CA SER A 101 -2.43 10.95 -19.10
C SER A 101 -1.90 11.30 -20.49
N ALA A 102 -0.86 10.61 -20.96
CA ALA A 102 -0.39 10.76 -22.33
C ALA A 102 -1.45 10.25 -23.31
N ASP A 103 -1.66 10.96 -24.40
CA ASP A 103 -2.54 10.50 -25.48
C ASP A 103 -1.84 9.38 -26.27
N SER A 104 -2.62 8.45 -26.83
CA SER A 104 -2.15 7.38 -27.70
C SER A 104 -1.28 7.89 -28.85
N ASP A 105 -1.56 9.07 -29.41
CA ASP A 105 -0.83 9.64 -30.54
C ASP A 105 0.60 10.09 -30.16
N ASP A 106 0.78 10.59 -28.92
CA ASP A 106 2.09 10.93 -28.34
C ASP A 106 2.95 9.68 -28.03
N LEU A 107 2.31 8.54 -27.75
CA LEU A 107 2.97 7.27 -27.40
C LEU A 107 3.51 6.53 -28.63
N GLU A 108 2.83 6.62 -29.77
CA GLU A 108 3.30 6.00 -31.02
C GLU A 108 4.50 6.72 -31.63
N THR A 109 4.60 8.04 -31.43
CA THR A 109 5.69 8.88 -31.94
C THR A 109 6.94 8.87 -31.03
N LYS A 110 6.79 8.62 -29.73
CA LYS A 110 7.89 8.48 -28.75
C LYS A 110 7.87 7.10 -28.10
N LYS A 111 8.44 6.11 -28.78
CA LYS A 111 8.68 4.75 -28.24
C LYS A 111 9.80 4.73 -27.19
N ASP A 112 9.63 5.52 -26.13
CA ASP A 112 10.59 5.65 -25.06
C ASP A 112 10.43 4.52 -24.03
N LEU A 113 11.55 4.09 -23.45
CA LEU A 113 11.58 3.19 -22.31
C LEU A 113 11.27 3.98 -21.04
N CYS A 114 10.50 3.40 -20.12
CA CYS A 114 10.32 3.99 -18.80
C CYS A 114 11.64 4.00 -18.03
N PRO A 115 12.15 5.15 -17.58
CA PRO A 115 13.44 5.22 -16.88
C PRO A 115 13.42 4.57 -15.48
N ILE A 116 12.24 4.21 -14.96
CA ILE A 116 12.09 3.53 -13.66
C ILE A 116 12.18 2.01 -13.81
N CYS A 117 11.49 1.42 -14.80
CA CYS A 117 11.40 -0.04 -14.98
C CYS A 117 12.08 -0.56 -16.25
N TYR A 118 12.59 0.32 -17.10
CA TYR A 118 13.24 0.03 -18.39
C TYR A 118 12.38 -0.80 -19.36
N GLN A 119 11.06 -0.71 -19.23
CA GLN A 119 10.09 -1.35 -20.14
C GLN A 119 9.46 -0.31 -21.08
N LEU A 120 8.97 -0.78 -22.23
CA LEU A 120 8.27 0.06 -23.22
C LEU A 120 7.02 0.72 -22.63
N MET A 121 6.82 1.99 -22.97
CA MET A 121 5.65 2.79 -22.60
C MET A 121 4.50 2.57 -23.60
N GLU A 122 3.88 1.40 -23.59
CA GLU A 122 2.77 1.07 -24.51
C GLU A 122 1.39 1.54 -24.01
N SER A 123 1.18 1.58 -22.69
CA SER A 123 -0.09 2.01 -22.08
C SER A 123 0.14 2.65 -20.71
N ASP A 124 -0.90 3.33 -20.19
CA ASP A 124 -0.97 3.87 -18.83
C ASP A 124 0.20 4.79 -18.47
N VAL A 125 0.47 5.78 -19.33
CA VAL A 125 1.59 6.73 -19.17
C VAL A 125 1.09 8.04 -18.59
N ARG A 126 1.83 8.54 -17.59
CA ARG A 126 1.57 9.80 -16.90
C ARG A 126 2.67 10.80 -17.23
N ILE A 127 2.26 12.04 -17.52
CA ILE A 127 3.15 13.15 -17.85
C ILE A 127 3.25 14.06 -16.63
N MET A 128 4.47 14.24 -16.11
CA MET A 128 4.72 15.24 -15.05
C MET A 128 4.69 16.66 -15.62
N HIS A 129 4.48 17.69 -14.80
CA HIS A 129 4.54 19.10 -15.22
C HIS A 129 5.89 19.52 -15.81
N CYS A 130 6.97 18.80 -15.50
CA CYS A 130 8.28 18.95 -16.12
C CYS A 130 8.40 18.26 -17.50
N LYS A 131 7.30 17.72 -18.04
CA LYS A 131 7.18 17.01 -19.32
C LYS A 131 7.92 15.67 -19.43
N HIS A 132 8.25 15.04 -18.29
CA HIS A 132 8.79 13.68 -18.26
C HIS A 132 7.68 12.63 -18.18
N HIS A 133 7.86 11.53 -18.91
CA HIS A 133 6.90 10.44 -19.09
C HIS A 133 7.29 9.23 -18.23
N PHE A 134 6.32 8.59 -17.59
CA PHE A 134 6.51 7.37 -16.81
C PHE A 134 5.24 6.54 -16.83
N HIS A 135 5.32 5.20 -16.66
CA HIS A 135 4.13 4.42 -16.37
C HIS A 135 3.47 4.92 -15.08
N GLU A 136 2.13 4.92 -15.06
CA GLU A 136 1.30 5.29 -13.92
C GLU A 136 1.73 4.53 -12.66
N ASN A 137 1.90 3.22 -12.77
CA ASN A 137 2.28 2.36 -11.65
C ASN A 137 3.70 2.64 -11.16
N CYS A 138 4.65 2.89 -12.07
CA CYS A 138 6.02 3.24 -11.72
C CYS A 138 6.07 4.58 -10.97
N LEU A 139 5.33 5.58 -11.47
CA LEU A 139 5.28 6.90 -10.86
C LEU A 139 4.54 6.88 -9.51
N LYS A 140 3.47 6.09 -9.37
CA LYS A 140 2.73 5.87 -8.11
C LYS A 140 3.61 5.26 -7.03
N LYS A 141 4.44 4.27 -7.38
CA LYS A 141 5.43 3.68 -6.47
C LYS A 141 6.51 4.69 -6.07
N TRP A 142 6.96 5.52 -7.00
CA TRP A 142 7.95 6.55 -6.72
C TRP A 142 7.42 7.63 -5.77
N PHE A 143 6.21 8.16 -6.01
CA PHE A 143 5.56 9.16 -5.14
C PHE A 143 5.20 8.64 -3.75
N TYR A 144 5.14 7.32 -3.56
CA TYR A 144 5.07 6.76 -2.21
C TYR A 144 6.32 7.07 -1.37
N ILE A 145 7.49 7.25 -2.02
CA ILE A 145 8.78 7.47 -1.37
C ILE A 145 9.21 8.95 -1.47
N GLN A 146 9.05 9.58 -2.63
CA GLN A 146 9.54 10.92 -2.94
C GLN A 146 8.57 11.69 -3.84
N ASP A 147 8.21 12.91 -3.45
CA ASP A 147 7.35 13.81 -4.23
C ASP A 147 8.13 14.67 -5.26
N LYS A 148 9.09 14.06 -5.96
CA LYS A 148 9.97 14.73 -6.93
C LYS A 148 10.09 13.93 -8.21
N CYS A 149 10.37 14.60 -9.33
CA CYS A 149 10.61 13.93 -10.60
C CYS A 149 11.87 13.03 -10.54
N PRO A 150 11.80 11.74 -10.94
CA PRO A 150 12.96 10.85 -10.97
C PRO A 150 14.10 11.32 -11.88
N MET A 151 13.80 12.06 -12.95
CA MET A 151 14.81 12.46 -13.95
C MET A 151 15.44 13.83 -13.66
N CYS A 152 14.68 14.80 -13.13
CA CYS A 152 15.18 16.16 -12.93
C CYS A 152 15.03 16.70 -11.50
N TYR A 153 14.51 15.90 -10.57
CA TYR A 153 14.29 16.28 -9.16
C TYR A 153 13.38 17.51 -8.94
N ALA A 154 12.71 17.99 -9.99
CA ALA A 154 11.70 19.04 -9.88
C ALA A 154 10.58 18.61 -8.93
N GLN A 155 10.10 19.54 -8.10
CA GLN A 155 9.02 19.29 -7.15
C GLN A 155 7.70 19.04 -7.87
N PHE A 156 6.90 18.12 -7.33
CA PHE A 156 5.51 17.95 -7.76
C PHE A 156 4.70 19.21 -7.45
N LYS A 157 3.98 19.75 -8.44
CA LYS A 157 3.08 20.89 -8.28
C LYS A 157 1.65 20.40 -8.51
N THR A 158 0.76 20.54 -7.54
CA THR A 158 -0.68 20.43 -7.83
C THR A 158 -1.09 21.67 -8.61
N THR A 159 -1.67 21.46 -9.79
CA THR A 159 -2.29 22.51 -10.60
C THR A 159 -3.43 23.17 -9.84
#